data_AF-A0A357MCB2-F1
#
_entry.id   AF-A0A357MCB2-F1
#
_cell.length_a   1.000
_cell.length_b   1.000
_cell.length_c   1.000
_cell.angle_alpha   90.00
_cell.angle_beta   90.00
_cell.angle_gamma   90.00
#
_symmetry.space_group_name_H-M   'P 1'
#
loop_
_entity.id
_entity.type
_entity.pdbx_description
1 polymer ?
#
loop_
_entity_poly.entity_id
_entity_poly.type
_entity_poly.pdbx_seq_one_letter_code
_entity_poly.pdbx_strand_id
1 'polypeptide(L)'
;SITDVELAIQAQLCAAINRHLLLTVDPTNWGNESYFFKTAPSNEYVKFWHDHSIDRLAYGFCYDDVRDFSPSLHTPSPKAMVVTVAW
;
A
#
# COMPACT_ATOMS: atom_id res chain seq x y z
N SER A 1 2.71 2.45 -27.33
CA SER A 1 3.22 3.04 -26.07
C SER A 1 2.23 2.70 -24.98
N ILE A 2 2.72 2.44 -23.75
CA ILE A 2 1.83 2.26 -22.59
C ILE A 2 1.23 3.63 -22.23
N THR A 3 -0.06 3.64 -21.90
CA THR A 3 -0.85 4.80 -21.50
C THR A 3 -0.88 4.96 -19.98
N ASP A 4 -1.15 6.16 -19.49
CA ASP A 4 -1.30 6.42 -18.05
C ASP A 4 -2.41 5.59 -17.41
N VAL A 5 -3.48 5.30 -18.18
CA VAL A 5 -4.58 4.44 -17.74
C VAL A 5 -4.09 3.00 -17.53
N GLU A 6 -3.29 2.47 -18.45
CA GLU A 6 -2.71 1.13 -18.31
C GLU A 6 -1.78 1.05 -17.11
N LEU A 7 -0.97 2.09 -16.86
CA LEU A 7 -0.11 2.17 -15.67
C LEU A 7 -0.92 2.17 -14.37
N ALA A 8 -1.99 2.97 -14.32
CA ALA A 8 -2.86 3.03 -13.15
C ALA A 8 -3.54 1.67 -12.87
N ILE A 9 -4.01 0.98 -13.92
CA ILE A 9 -4.61 -0.35 -13.79
C ILE A 9 -3.57 -1.36 -13.28
N GLN A 10 -2.36 -1.36 -13.82
CA GLN A 10 -1.29 -2.25 -13.39
C GLN A 10 -0.93 -2.05 -11.91
N ALA A 11 -0.86 -0.80 -11.44
CA ALA A 11 -0.64 -0.48 -10.03
C ALA A 11 -1.75 -1.04 -9.14
N GLN A 12 -3.02 -0.81 -9.49
CA GLN A 12 -4.17 -1.32 -8.72
C GLN A 12 -4.17 -2.86 -8.64
N LEU A 13 -3.89 -3.54 -9.76
CA LEU A 13 -3.81 -5.00 -9.80
C LEU A 13 -2.65 -5.53 -8.94
N CYS A 14 -1.48 -4.90 -9.00
CA CYS A 14 -0.33 -5.29 -8.19
C CYS A 14 -0.63 -5.20 -6.69
N ALA A 15 -1.25 -4.10 -6.24
CA ALA A 15 -1.65 -3.93 -4.86
C ALA A 15 -2.71 -4.94 -4.43
N ALA A 16 -3.74 -5.17 -5.26
CA ALA A 16 -4.79 -6.14 -4.98
C ALA A 16 -4.26 -7.58 -4.87
N ILE A 17 -3.25 -7.96 -5.67
CA ILE A 17 -2.59 -9.26 -5.57
C ILE A 17 -1.82 -9.37 -4.26
N ASN A 18 -0.97 -8.39 -3.94
CA ASN A 18 -0.14 -8.42 -2.71
C ASN A 18 -1.00 -8.48 -1.44
N ARG A 19 -2.13 -7.77 -1.43
CA ARG A 19 -3.06 -7.69 -0.29
C ARG A 19 -4.11 -8.80 -0.23
N HIS A 20 -4.09 -9.73 -1.20
CA HIS A 20 -5.05 -10.82 -1.35
C HIS A 20 -6.51 -10.35 -1.50
N LEU A 21 -6.76 -9.41 -2.42
CA LEU A 21 -8.07 -8.80 -2.65
C LEU A 21 -8.65 -9.12 -4.04
N LEU A 22 -7.80 -9.41 -5.02
CA LEU A 22 -8.16 -9.44 -6.44
C LEU A 22 -9.37 -10.33 -6.74
N LEU A 23 -9.47 -11.49 -6.08
CA LEU A 23 -10.52 -12.48 -6.33
C LEU A 23 -11.49 -12.67 -5.16
N THR A 24 -11.23 -12.01 -4.03
CA THR A 24 -11.91 -12.25 -2.74
C THR A 24 -12.76 -11.07 -2.29
N VAL A 25 -12.51 -9.87 -2.84
CA VAL A 25 -13.09 -8.62 -2.37
C VAL A 25 -13.51 -7.78 -3.58
N ASP A 26 -14.72 -7.23 -3.51
CA ASP A 26 -15.21 -6.28 -4.52
C ASP A 26 -14.22 -5.11 -4.67
N PRO A 27 -13.84 -4.70 -5.90
CA PRO A 27 -12.90 -3.60 -6.15
C PRO A 27 -13.25 -2.28 -5.46
N THR A 28 -14.53 -2.03 -5.17
CA THR A 28 -14.98 -0.86 -4.39
C THR A 28 -14.43 -0.85 -2.96
N ASN A 29 -14.10 -2.00 -2.41
CA ASN A 29 -13.56 -2.18 -1.06
C ASN A 29 -12.03 -2.34 -1.03
N TRP A 30 -11.32 -2.21 -2.15
CA TRP A 30 -9.85 -2.37 -2.17
C TRP A 30 -9.08 -1.31 -1.37
N GLY A 31 -9.73 -0.21 -0.97
CA GLY A 31 -9.17 0.78 -0.05
C GLY A 31 -9.47 0.51 1.44
N ASN A 32 -10.22 -0.53 1.77
CA ASN A 32 -10.59 -0.84 3.15
C ASN A 32 -9.62 -1.88 3.75
N GLU A 33 -8.75 -1.42 4.65
CA GLU A 33 -7.71 -2.26 5.28
C GLU A 33 -8.26 -3.46 6.06
N SER A 34 -9.53 -3.43 6.48
CA SER A 34 -10.16 -4.54 7.19
C SER A 34 -10.28 -5.82 6.34
N TYR A 35 -10.05 -5.74 5.03
CA TYR A 35 -9.99 -6.89 4.13
C TYR A 35 -8.58 -7.39 3.82
N PHE A 36 -7.54 -6.64 4.21
CA PHE A 36 -6.17 -6.98 3.80
C PHE A 36 -5.66 -8.20 4.55
N PHE A 37 -4.98 -9.09 3.82
CA PHE A 37 -4.26 -10.25 4.38
C PHE A 37 -5.14 -11.18 5.26
N LYS A 38 -6.45 -11.28 4.96
CA LYS A 38 -7.39 -12.09 5.77
C LYS A 38 -7.35 -13.58 5.47
N THR A 39 -6.87 -13.96 4.29
CA THR A 39 -6.80 -15.35 3.86
C THR A 39 -5.50 -15.62 3.13
N ALA A 40 -4.97 -16.83 3.30
CA ALA A 40 -3.78 -17.28 2.58
C ALA A 40 -4.13 -17.68 1.13
N PRO A 41 -3.19 -17.57 0.18
CA PRO A 41 -1.85 -17.00 0.33
C PRO A 41 -1.86 -15.47 0.33
N SER A 42 -1.19 -14.85 1.31
CA SER A 42 -1.07 -13.39 1.44
C SER A 42 0.40 -12.99 1.58
N ASN A 43 0.75 -11.73 1.28
CA ASN A 43 2.11 -11.24 1.46
C ASN A 43 2.37 -10.90 2.94
N GLU A 44 2.71 -11.91 3.74
CA GLU A 44 2.92 -11.78 5.19
C GLU A 44 4.10 -10.84 5.54
N TYR A 45 5.08 -10.69 4.66
CA TYR A 45 6.17 -9.72 4.82
C TYR A 45 5.63 -8.28 4.82
N VAL A 46 4.75 -7.97 3.86
CA VAL A 46 4.11 -6.64 3.78
C VAL A 46 3.22 -6.41 4.99
N LYS A 47 2.40 -7.42 5.35
CA LYS A 47 1.55 -7.37 6.55
C LYS A 47 2.35 -7.04 7.81
N PHE A 48 3.51 -7.67 8.00
CA PHE A 48 4.38 -7.43 9.16
C PHE A 48 4.75 -5.95 9.27
N TRP A 49 5.19 -5.31 8.19
CA TRP A 49 5.59 -3.90 8.24
C TRP A 49 4.40 -2.96 8.48
N HIS A 50 3.23 -3.21 7.90
CA HIS A 50 2.05 -2.40 8.24
C HIS A 50 1.63 -2.55 9.70
N ASP A 51 1.74 -3.74 10.28
CA ASP A 51 1.36 -3.95 11.68
C ASP A 51 2.30 -3.30 12.70
N HIS A 52 3.53 -2.94 12.30
CA HIS A 52 4.58 -2.40 13.17
C HIS A 52 5.05 -0.98 12.78
N SER A 53 4.38 -0.33 11.83
CA SER A 53 4.66 1.05 11.44
C SER A 53 3.66 2.04 12.02
N ILE A 54 4.08 3.30 12.12
CA ILE A 54 3.22 4.42 12.53
C ILE A 54 2.02 4.51 11.57
N ASP A 55 0.83 4.68 12.15
CA ASP A 55 -0.46 4.76 11.43
C ASP A 55 -0.72 3.59 10.46
N ARG A 56 -0.02 2.47 10.65
CA ARG A 56 -0.05 1.30 9.78
C ARG A 56 0.38 1.56 8.33
N LEU A 57 1.17 2.61 8.09
CA LEU A 57 1.69 2.95 6.76
C LEU A 57 3.07 2.32 6.55
N ALA A 58 3.24 1.58 5.45
CA ALA A 58 4.50 0.92 5.12
C ALA A 58 4.72 0.88 3.60
N TYR A 59 5.98 0.78 3.19
CA TYR A 59 6.34 0.56 1.79
C TYR A 59 6.91 -0.85 1.64
N GLY A 60 6.05 -1.86 1.77
CA GLY A 60 6.43 -3.26 1.74
C GLY A 60 6.60 -3.82 0.33
N PHE A 61 6.02 -3.16 -0.69
CA PHE A 61 6.14 -3.50 -2.10
C PHE A 61 6.02 -2.24 -2.99
N CYS A 62 6.32 -2.37 -4.29
CA CYS A 62 6.46 -1.24 -5.22
C CYS A 62 5.22 -0.38 -5.48
N TYR A 63 4.02 -0.83 -5.10
CA TYR A 63 2.77 -0.10 -5.29
C TYR A 63 1.96 -0.03 -3.98
N ASP A 64 2.63 0.02 -2.83
CA ASP A 64 1.97 0.12 -1.52
C ASP A 64 1.29 1.49 -1.31
N ASP A 65 1.69 2.48 -2.10
CA ASP A 65 1.06 3.79 -2.20
C ASP A 65 -0.35 3.76 -2.81
N VAL A 66 -0.73 2.65 -3.47
CA VAL A 66 -2.10 2.48 -3.96
C VAL A 66 -3.08 2.57 -2.80
N ARG A 67 -3.95 3.58 -2.86
CA ARG A 67 -4.94 3.94 -1.82
C ARG A 67 -4.30 4.46 -0.52
N ASP A 68 -3.16 5.13 -0.62
CA ASP A 68 -2.54 5.91 0.46
C ASP A 68 -2.05 5.07 1.66
N PHE A 69 -1.58 3.84 1.40
CA PHE A 69 -1.03 2.94 2.44
C PHE A 69 0.50 2.98 2.57
N SER A 70 1.17 3.81 1.75
CA SER A 70 2.60 4.10 1.92
C SER A 70 2.83 5.22 2.95
N PRO A 71 3.99 5.27 3.61
CA PRO A 71 4.36 6.35 4.54
C PRO A 71 4.83 7.61 3.77
N SER A 72 4.19 7.90 2.64
CA SER A 72 4.55 9.03 1.78
C SER A 72 4.12 10.34 2.43
N LEU A 73 5.10 11.19 2.76
CA LEU A 73 4.86 12.55 3.23
C LEU A 73 5.02 13.53 2.06
N HIS A 74 3.99 14.34 1.82
CA HIS A 74 4.00 15.34 0.75
C HIS A 74 3.39 16.66 1.23
N THR A 75 4.04 17.78 0.88
CA THR A 75 3.51 19.13 1.06
C THR A 75 4.03 20.04 -0.06
N PRO A 76 3.20 20.95 -0.61
CA PRO A 76 3.65 21.90 -1.62
C PRO A 76 4.55 23.01 -1.06
N SER A 77 4.64 23.17 0.27
CA SER A 77 5.43 24.21 0.93
C SER A 77 6.14 23.66 2.17
N PRO A 78 7.25 22.91 2.02
CA PRO A 78 7.98 22.32 3.13
C PRO A 78 8.78 23.37 3.92
N LYS A 79 8.81 23.23 5.25
CA LYS A 79 9.65 24.06 6.14
C LYS A 79 10.86 23.31 6.69
N ALA A 80 10.66 22.09 7.17
CA ALA A 80 11.71 21.21 7.70
C ALA A 80 11.24 19.75 7.64
N MET A 81 12.18 18.82 7.59
CA MET A 81 11.97 17.38 7.73
C MET A 81 12.90 16.86 8.82
N VAL A 82 12.37 16.06 9.74
CA VAL A 82 13.15 15.42 10.81
C VAL A 82 13.11 13.91 10.59
N VAL A 83 14.28 13.28 10.61
CA VAL A 83 14.42 11.83 10.54
C VAL A 83 15.02 11.36 11.86
N THR A 84 14.28 10.50 12.56
CA THR A 84 14.74 9.89 13.81
C THR A 84 15.20 8.46 13.52
N VAL A 85 16.44 8.13 13.86
CA VAL A 85 17.01 6.78 13.74
C VAL A 85 17.05 6.15 15.12
N ALA A 86 16.42 4.98 15.27
CA ALA A 86 16.39 4.19 16.50
C ALA A 86 17.11 2.84 16.30
N TRP A 87 17.17 2.03 17.37
CA TRP A 87 17.79 0.70 17.40
C TRP A 87 16.81 -0.34 17.92
#